data_AF-A0A316N0W8-F1
#
_entry.id   AF-A0A316N0W8-F1
#
_cell.length_a   1.000
_cell.length_b   1.000
_cell.length_c   1.000
_cell.angle_alpha   90.00
_cell.angle_beta   90.00
_cell.angle_gamma   90.00
#
_symmetry.space_group_name_H-M   'P 1'
#
loop_
_entity.id
_entity.type
_entity.pdbx_description
1 polymer ?
#
loop_
_entity_poly.entity_id
_entity_poly.type
_entity_poly.pdbx_seq_one_letter_code
_entity_poly.pdbx_strand_id
1 'polypeptide(L)'
;MDDRVNRIKDVLEWLKASELFRSNREIAERMGYNPSMVSQVITGRSAVTQKFVRSLSSVCSRISYDWIWTGEGDMLRETPSSGAIPAERFSELDRFSFIMADMAQLMKNFSSVVGPLERRVAELERRLAEQGGTIERLQSLLERMEKAATP
;
A
#
# COMPACT_ATOMS: atom_id res chain seq x y z
N MET A 1 -24.00 -5.13 -29.05
CA MET A 1 -23.64 -5.51 -27.66
C MET A 1 -23.19 -4.23 -27.01
N ASP A 2 -23.68 -3.88 -25.81
CA ASP A 2 -23.30 -2.60 -25.18
C ASP A 2 -21.81 -2.66 -24.80
N ASP A 3 -20.98 -1.83 -25.44
CA ASP A 3 -19.52 -1.81 -25.24
C ASP A 3 -19.16 -1.57 -23.77
N ARG A 4 -20.05 -0.90 -23.01
CA ARG A 4 -19.89 -0.68 -21.57
C ARG A 4 -19.93 -1.99 -20.77
N VAL A 5 -20.73 -2.96 -21.21
CA VAL A 5 -20.81 -4.27 -20.56
C VAL A 5 -19.48 -5.02 -20.73
N ASN A 6 -18.85 -4.90 -21.89
CA ASN A 6 -17.54 -5.51 -22.14
C ASN A 6 -16.46 -4.84 -21.27
N ARG A 7 -16.42 -3.51 -21.21
CA ARG A 7 -15.50 -2.77 -20.32
C ARG A 7 -15.69 -3.11 -18.84
N ILE A 8 -16.92 -3.32 -18.39
CA ILE A 8 -17.20 -3.79 -17.03
C ILE A 8 -16.64 -5.20 -16.80
N LYS A 9 -16.75 -6.11 -17.77
CA LYS A 9 -16.15 -7.45 -17.66
C LYS A 9 -14.64 -7.35 -17.53
N ASP A 10 -13.99 -6.53 -18.35
CA ASP A 10 -12.54 -6.33 -18.30
C ASP A 10 -12.10 -5.84 -16.91
N VAL A 11 -12.85 -4.90 -16.34
CA VAL A 11 -12.63 -4.39 -14.98
C VAL A 11 -12.79 -5.47 -13.92
N LEU A 12 -13.84 -6.30 -14.00
CA LEU A 12 -14.06 -7.39 -13.06
C LEU A 12 -12.99 -8.47 -13.17
N GLU A 13 -12.51 -8.76 -14.38
CA GLU A 13 -11.40 -9.68 -14.62
C GLU A 13 -10.10 -9.18 -14.04
N TRP A 14 -9.77 -7.92 -14.28
CA TRP A 14 -8.59 -7.30 -13.69
C TRP A 14 -8.66 -7.24 -12.16
N LEU A 15 -9.82 -6.94 -11.58
CA LEU A 15 -10.01 -6.96 -10.13
C LEU A 15 -9.74 -8.34 -9.52
N LYS A 16 -10.19 -9.42 -10.19
CA LYS A 16 -9.87 -10.80 -9.78
C LYS A 16 -8.39 -11.12 -9.94
N ALA A 17 -7.77 -10.66 -11.03
CA ALA A 17 -6.34 -10.88 -11.29
C ALA A 17 -5.42 -10.12 -10.32
N SER A 18 -5.87 -8.96 -9.80
CA SER A 18 -5.13 -8.14 -8.84
C SER A 18 -5.08 -8.68 -7.40
N GLU A 19 -5.63 -9.88 -7.16
CA GLU A 19 -5.83 -10.51 -5.83
C GLU A 19 -6.64 -9.67 -4.81
N LEU A 20 -7.16 -8.50 -5.20
CA LEU A 20 -7.99 -7.66 -4.35
C LEU A 20 -9.35 -8.31 -4.02
N PHE A 21 -9.87 -9.15 -4.91
CA PHE A 21 -11.15 -9.83 -4.76
C PHE A 21 -11.08 -11.26 -5.31
N ARG A 22 -11.69 -12.22 -4.60
CA ARG A 22 -11.68 -13.64 -4.98
C ARG A 22 -12.81 -14.02 -5.93
N SER A 23 -13.89 -13.23 -5.98
CA SER A 23 -15.05 -13.53 -6.81
C SER A 23 -15.87 -12.30 -7.17
N ASN A 24 -16.66 -12.40 -8.25
CA ASN A 24 -17.64 -11.38 -8.62
C ASN A 24 -18.68 -11.12 -7.51
N ARG A 25 -18.93 -12.13 -6.64
CA ARG A 25 -19.82 -12.02 -5.48
C ARG A 25 -19.27 -11.02 -4.46
N GLU A 26 -17.99 -11.12 -4.13
CA GLU A 26 -17.32 -10.19 -3.20
C GLU A 26 -17.28 -8.77 -3.74
N ILE A 27 -17.05 -8.61 -5.05
CA ILE A 27 -17.09 -7.29 -5.70
C ILE A 27 -18.51 -6.70 -5.60
N ALA A 28 -19.54 -7.49 -5.86
CA ALA A 28 -20.93 -7.05 -5.74
C ALA A 28 -21.27 -6.59 -4.32
N GLU A 29 -20.90 -7.39 -3.32
CA GLU A 29 -21.09 -7.05 -1.90
C GLU A 29 -20.36 -5.77 -1.53
N ARG A 30 -19.13 -5.60 -2.01
CA ARG A 30 -18.33 -4.38 -1.78
C ARG A 30 -18.93 -3.13 -2.42
N MET A 31 -19.56 -3.29 -3.57
CA MET A 31 -20.33 -2.22 -4.22
C MET A 31 -21.68 -1.93 -3.52
N GLY A 32 -22.12 -2.80 -2.60
CA GLY A 32 -23.45 -2.73 -1.98
C GLY A 32 -24.58 -3.20 -2.91
N TYR A 33 -24.26 -4.02 -3.91
CA TYR A 33 -25.23 -4.59 -4.85
C TYR A 33 -25.42 -6.09 -4.62
N ASN A 34 -26.61 -6.59 -4.98
CA ASN A 34 -26.85 -8.02 -4.99
C ASN A 34 -26.00 -8.70 -6.10
N PRO A 35 -25.32 -9.83 -5.84
CA PRO A 35 -24.57 -10.58 -6.85
C PRO A 35 -25.37 -10.89 -8.12
N SER A 36 -26.67 -11.14 -7.99
CA SER A 36 -27.59 -11.36 -9.12
C SER A 36 -27.71 -10.12 -10.00
N MET A 37 -27.70 -8.91 -9.43
CA MET A 37 -27.74 -7.67 -10.20
C MET A 37 -26.47 -7.47 -11.02
N VAL A 38 -25.29 -7.73 -10.42
CA VAL A 38 -24.01 -7.68 -11.15
C VAL A 38 -24.01 -8.70 -12.29
N SER A 39 -24.51 -9.92 -12.04
CA SER A 39 -24.66 -10.97 -13.06
C SER A 39 -25.56 -10.54 -14.24
N GLN A 40 -26.67 -9.85 -13.95
CA GLN A 40 -27.59 -9.33 -14.98
C GLN A 40 -26.94 -8.21 -15.81
N VAL A 41 -26.10 -7.37 -15.20
CA VAL A 41 -25.35 -6.33 -15.91
C VAL A 41 -24.27 -6.95 -16.82
N ILE A 42 -23.46 -7.90 -16.34
CA ILE A 42 -22.42 -8.55 -17.16
C ILE A 42 -22.99 -9.40 -18.29
N THR A 43 -24.18 -9.97 -18.12
CA THR A 43 -24.87 -10.74 -19.17
C THR A 43 -25.63 -9.83 -20.15
N GLY A 44 -25.63 -8.51 -19.92
CA GLY A 44 -26.31 -7.53 -20.77
C GLY A 44 -27.84 -7.55 -20.64
N ARG A 45 -28.39 -8.25 -19.63
CA ARG A 45 -29.83 -8.30 -19.35
C ARG A 45 -30.33 -7.05 -18.61
N SER A 46 -29.44 -6.33 -17.93
CA SER A 46 -29.74 -5.07 -17.25
C SER A 46 -28.88 -3.95 -17.80
N ALA A 47 -29.47 -2.76 -17.94
CA ALA A 47 -28.79 -1.59 -18.45
C ALA A 47 -27.69 -1.11 -17.50
N VAL A 48 -26.54 -0.73 -18.06
CA VAL A 48 -25.44 -0.12 -17.31
C VAL A 48 -25.86 1.29 -16.88
N THR A 49 -25.91 1.55 -15.57
CA THR A 49 -26.24 2.87 -15.03
C THR A 49 -24.98 3.59 -14.54
N GLN A 50 -24.98 4.92 -14.58
CA GLN A 50 -23.88 5.72 -14.03
C GLN A 50 -23.63 5.40 -12.55
N LYS A 51 -24.71 5.17 -11.78
CA LYS A 51 -24.62 4.80 -10.36
C LYS A 51 -23.82 3.50 -10.17
N PHE A 52 -24.06 2.51 -11.03
CA PHE A 52 -23.32 1.25 -11.02
C PHE A 52 -21.83 1.47 -11.31
N VAL A 53 -21.51 2.22 -12.37
CA VAL A 53 -20.11 2.49 -12.76
C VAL A 53 -19.38 3.32 -11.71
N ARG A 54 -20.04 4.32 -11.10
CA ARG A 54 -19.48 5.09 -9.98
C ARG A 54 -19.21 4.21 -8.77
N SER A 55 -20.14 3.31 -8.45
CA SER A 55 -19.96 2.36 -7.35
C SER A 55 -18.78 1.41 -7.63
N LEU A 56 -18.64 0.89 -8.85
CA LEU A 56 -17.50 0.05 -9.24
C LEU A 56 -16.17 0.83 -9.15
N SER A 57 -16.16 2.07 -9.61
CA SER A 57 -14.98 2.97 -9.51
C SER A 57 -14.67 3.36 -8.06
N SER A 58 -15.65 3.30 -7.15
CA SER A 58 -15.43 3.55 -5.72
C SER A 58 -14.81 2.37 -4.99
N VAL A 59 -14.96 1.14 -5.51
CA VAL A 59 -14.33 -0.06 -4.94
C VAL A 59 -12.82 -0.02 -5.09
N CYS A 60 -12.33 0.49 -6.23
CA CYS A 60 -10.90 0.68 -6.47
C CYS A 60 -10.68 2.02 -7.17
N SER A 61 -10.01 2.95 -6.48
CA SER A 61 -9.69 4.29 -7.00
C SER A 61 -8.85 4.29 -8.28
N ARG A 62 -8.15 3.17 -8.56
CA ARG A 62 -7.36 2.94 -9.77
C ARG A 62 -8.23 2.75 -11.01
N ILE A 63 -9.52 2.45 -10.89
CA ILE A 63 -10.40 2.25 -12.05
C ILE A 63 -10.89 3.60 -12.58
N SER A 64 -10.82 3.79 -13.90
CA SER A 64 -11.33 4.99 -14.56
C SER A 64 -12.83 4.88 -14.84
N TYR A 65 -13.61 5.78 -14.24
CA TYR A 65 -15.04 5.92 -14.55
C TYR A 65 -15.26 6.31 -16.02
N ASP A 66 -14.47 7.26 -16.52
CA ASP A 66 -14.63 7.83 -17.85
C ASP A 66 -14.38 6.77 -18.92
N TRP A 67 -13.36 5.93 -18.75
CA TRP A 67 -13.12 4.81 -19.65
C TRP A 67 -14.30 3.82 -19.71
N ILE A 68 -14.88 3.47 -18.56
CA ILE A 68 -16.04 2.56 -18.55
C ILE A 68 -17.26 3.22 -19.22
N TRP A 69 -17.50 4.52 -18.98
CA TRP A 69 -18.71 5.21 -19.41
C TRP A 69 -18.66 5.76 -20.84
N THR A 70 -17.57 6.44 -21.20
CA THR A 70 -17.34 7.07 -22.51
C THR A 70 -16.44 6.23 -23.40
N GLY A 71 -15.45 5.54 -22.82
CA GLY A 71 -14.44 4.78 -23.58
C GLY A 71 -13.18 5.57 -23.86
N GLU A 72 -13.08 6.78 -23.29
CA GLU A 72 -11.92 7.64 -23.46
C GLU A 72 -10.88 7.37 -22.37
N GLY A 73 -9.60 7.43 -22.75
CA GLY A 73 -8.46 7.18 -21.86
C GLY A 73 -8.20 5.69 -21.63
N ASP A 74 -7.63 5.36 -20.47
CA ASP A 74 -7.27 4.00 -20.08
C ASP A 74 -8.16 3.45 -18.96
N MET A 75 -8.31 2.12 -18.94
CA MET A 75 -9.09 1.39 -17.94
C MET A 75 -8.63 1.68 -16.51
N LEU A 76 -7.32 1.73 -16.32
CA LEU A 76 -6.72 2.09 -15.05
C LEU A 76 -6.29 3.55 -15.13
N ARG A 77 -6.74 4.34 -14.17
CA ARG A 77 -6.08 5.59 -13.86
C ARG A 77 -4.64 5.26 -13.51
N GLU A 78 -3.72 5.97 -14.15
CA GLU A 78 -2.37 6.08 -13.65
C GLU A 78 -2.47 6.62 -12.22
N THR A 79 -2.47 5.71 -11.25
CA THR A 79 -1.93 6.06 -9.95
C THR A 79 -0.53 6.57 -10.23
N PRO A 80 -0.09 7.67 -9.63
CA PRO A 80 1.34 7.96 -9.55
C PRO A 80 1.96 6.83 -8.73
N SER A 81 2.22 5.71 -9.40
CA SER A 81 3.30 4.83 -9.09
C SER A 81 4.50 5.75 -9.10
N SER A 82 5.10 5.92 -7.93
CA SER A 82 6.48 6.35 -7.78
C SER A 82 7.27 6.03 -9.05
N GLY A 83 7.60 7.05 -9.85
CA GLY A 83 8.55 6.93 -10.97
C GLY A 83 8.12 7.21 -12.41
N ALA A 84 6.86 7.45 -12.76
CA ALA A 84 6.50 7.83 -14.14
C ALA A 84 5.70 9.14 -14.20
N ILE A 85 6.37 10.20 -14.62
CA ILE A 85 5.77 11.52 -14.87
C ILE A 85 5.29 11.52 -16.34
N PRO A 86 4.01 11.83 -16.63
CA PRO A 86 3.54 12.03 -18.00
C PRO A 86 4.34 13.14 -18.68
N ALA A 87 5.03 12.79 -19.76
CA ALA A 87 6.08 13.61 -20.38
C ALA A 87 5.58 14.87 -21.12
N GLU A 88 4.28 15.20 -21.09
CA GLU A 88 3.70 16.03 -22.15
C GLU A 88 3.16 17.40 -21.73
N ARG A 89 3.23 17.83 -20.45
CA ARG A 89 2.69 19.17 -20.07
C ARG A 89 3.43 19.96 -18.98
N PHE A 90 4.71 19.72 -18.74
CA PHE A 90 5.47 20.50 -17.76
C PHE A 90 6.80 20.96 -18.36
N SER A 91 7.19 22.22 -18.10
CA SER A 91 8.52 22.69 -18.46
C SER A 91 9.57 21.90 -17.66
N GLU A 92 10.80 21.72 -18.18
CA GLU A 92 11.85 20.95 -17.50
C GLU A 92 12.10 21.43 -16.05
N LEU A 93 11.89 22.72 -15.78
CA LEU A 93 11.94 23.31 -14.45
C LEU A 93 10.84 22.82 -13.51
N ASP A 94 9.60 22.66 -13.98
CA ASP A 94 8.49 22.17 -13.17
C ASP A 94 8.71 20.70 -12.79
N ARG A 95 9.23 19.91 -13.74
CA ARG A 95 9.60 18.51 -13.50
C ARG A 95 10.72 18.41 -12.46
N PHE A 96 11.74 19.26 -12.55
CA PHE A 96 12.82 19.29 -11.56
C PHE A 96 12.32 19.73 -10.19
N SER A 97 11.49 20.77 -10.12
CA SER A 97 10.92 21.27 -8.87
C SER A 97 10.05 20.21 -8.17
N PHE A 98 9.27 19.45 -8.94
CA PHE A 98 8.44 18.38 -8.39
C PHE A 98 9.28 17.22 -7.85
N ILE A 99 10.31 16.78 -8.60
CA ILE A 99 11.24 15.73 -8.15
C ILE A 99 11.96 16.15 -6.87
N MET A 100 12.40 17.41 -6.78
CA MET A 100 13.08 17.92 -5.59
C MET A 100 12.15 17.99 -4.38
N ALA A 101 10.88 18.36 -4.56
CA ALA A 101 9.89 18.37 -3.48
C ALA A 101 9.64 16.95 -2.95
N ASP A 102 9.51 15.98 -3.85
CA ASP A 102 9.28 14.57 -3.48
C ASP A 102 10.52 13.97 -2.79
N MET A 103 11.72 14.28 -3.29
CA MET A 103 12.97 13.87 -2.68
C MET A 103 13.20 14.49 -1.29
N ALA A 104 12.81 15.76 -1.09
CA ALA A 104 12.87 16.40 0.22
C ALA A 104 11.91 15.73 1.23
N GLN A 105 10.71 15.36 0.79
CA GLN A 105 9.75 14.64 1.62
C GLN A 105 10.27 13.23 2.00
N LEU A 106 10.89 12.54 1.05
CA LEU A 106 11.54 11.25 1.31
C LEU A 106 12.67 11.40 2.34
N MET A 107 13.54 12.40 2.20
CA MET A 107 14.60 12.71 3.17
C MET A 107 14.05 12.97 4.57
N LYS A 108 12.95 13.73 4.68
CA LYS A 108 12.31 14.04 5.96
C LYS A 108 11.76 12.79 6.64
N ASN A 109 11.05 11.95 5.88
CA ASN A 109 10.51 10.70 6.38
C ASN A 109 11.63 9.75 6.83
N PHE A 110 12.70 9.61 6.05
CA PHE A 110 13.85 8.79 6.39
C PHE A 110 14.54 9.26 7.67
N SER A 111 14.81 10.57 7.79
CA SER A 111 15.42 11.17 8.98
C SER A 111 14.58 10.93 10.25
N SER A 112 13.25 10.98 10.13
CA SER A 112 12.34 10.74 11.25
C SER A 112 12.41 9.31 11.82
N VAL A 113 12.87 8.34 11.03
CA VAL A 113 12.99 6.92 11.43
C VAL A 113 14.40 6.60 11.88
N VAL A 114 15.41 7.08 11.15
CA VAL A 114 16.82 6.75 11.42
C VAL A 114 17.28 7.33 12.75
N GLY A 115 16.97 8.59 13.05
CA GLY A 115 17.40 9.21 14.30
C GLY A 115 16.92 8.48 15.58
N PRO A 116 15.61 8.14 15.70
CA PRO A 116 15.12 7.32 16.80
C PRO A 116 15.73 5.92 16.85
N LEU A 117 16.00 5.31 15.68
CA LEU A 117 16.60 3.98 15.61
C LEU A 117 18.04 3.99 16.12
N GLU A 118 18.85 4.97 15.71
CA GLU A 118 20.22 5.16 16.20
C GLU A 118 20.24 5.34 17.73
N ARG A 119 19.32 6.12 18.29
CA ARG A 119 19.20 6.27 19.75
C ARG A 119 18.84 4.96 20.44
N ARG A 120 17.95 4.15 19.85
CA ARG A 120 17.61 2.82 20.40
C ARG A 120 18.79 1.86 20.35
N VAL A 121 19.59 1.90 19.28
CA VAL A 121 20.80 1.08 19.16
C VAL A 121 21.80 1.45 20.24
N ALA A 122 22.10 2.75 20.40
CA ALA A 122 23.04 3.23 21.44
C ALA A 122 22.58 2.86 22.86
N GLU A 123 21.27 2.96 23.15
CA GLU A 123 20.71 2.56 24.44
C GLU A 123 20.83 1.05 24.69
N LEU A 124 20.59 0.22 23.65
CA LEU A 124 20.74 -1.23 23.77
C LEU A 124 22.20 -1.63 24.01
N GLU A 125 23.14 -1.01 23.31
CA GLU A 125 24.58 -1.23 23.50
C GLU A 125 25.01 -0.88 24.93
N ARG A 126 24.53 0.25 25.47
CA ARG A 126 24.81 0.65 26.85
C ARG A 126 24.26 -0.35 27.87
N ARG A 127 23.02 -0.81 27.70
CA ARG A 127 22.42 -1.83 28.58
C ARG A 127 23.17 -3.14 28.55
N LEU A 128 23.62 -3.58 27.37
CA LEU A 128 24.44 -4.77 27.22
C LEU A 128 25.76 -4.63 27.99
N ALA A 129 26.43 -3.48 27.90
CA ALA A 129 27.65 -3.22 28.65
C ALA A 129 27.42 -3.23 30.18
N GLU A 130 26.33 -2.61 30.65
CA GLU A 130 25.96 -2.60 32.07
C GLU A 130 25.62 -4.01 32.60
N GLN A 131 24.93 -4.81 31.81
CA GLN A 131 24.64 -6.21 32.13
C GLN A 131 25.93 -7.05 32.18
N GLY A 132 26.84 -6.87 31.23
CA GLY A 132 28.14 -7.54 31.23
C GLY A 132 28.93 -7.28 32.51
N GLY A 133 29.05 -6.02 32.93
CA GLY A 133 29.73 -5.66 34.18
C GLY A 133 29.03 -6.20 35.43
N THR A 134 27.70 -6.38 35.40
CA THR A 134 26.96 -7.00 36.50
C THR A 134 27.27 -8.49 36.60
N ILE A 135 27.33 -9.18 35.47
CA ILE A 135 27.68 -10.60 35.39
C ILE A 135 29.09 -10.83 35.95
N GLU A 136 30.08 -10.02 35.54
CA GLU A 136 31.46 -10.12 36.04
C GLU A 136 31.57 -9.93 37.56
N ARG A 137 30.83 -8.97 38.12
CA ARG A 137 30.78 -8.76 39.58
C ARG A 137 30.17 -9.94 40.30
N LEU A 138 29.06 -10.48 39.79
CA LEU A 138 28.38 -11.64 40.38
C LEU A 138 29.27 -12.88 40.33
N GLN A 139 29.95 -13.13 39.20
CA GLN A 139 30.95 -14.20 39.06
C GLN A 139 32.07 -14.06 40.08
N SER A 140 32.64 -12.86 40.23
CA SER A 140 33.69 -12.58 41.23
C SER A 140 33.22 -12.80 42.68
N LEU A 141 31.96 -12.48 42.97
CA LEU A 141 31.34 -12.70 44.28
C LEU A 141 31.16 -14.18 44.57
N LEU A 142 30.68 -14.94 43.56
CA LEU A 142 30.51 -16.39 43.64
C LEU A 142 31.84 -17.09 43.89
N GLU A 143 32.89 -16.75 43.13
CA GLU A 143 34.24 -17.32 43.33
C GLU A 143 34.81 -17.04 44.73
N ARG A 144 34.57 -15.84 45.27
CA ARG A 144 34.99 -15.49 46.64
C ARG A 144 34.24 -16.30 47.69
N MET A 145 32.93 -16.50 47.49
CA MET A 145 32.11 -17.31 48.38
C MET A 145 32.52 -18.79 48.33
N GLU A 146 32.81 -19.35 47.16
CA GLU A 146 33.31 -20.72 47.02
C GLU A 146 34.65 -20.90 47.74
N LYS A 147 35.60 -19.97 47.56
CA LYS A 147 36.89 -20.00 48.27
C LYS A 147 36.75 -19.88 49.79
N ALA A 148 35.77 -19.13 50.29
CA ALA A 148 35.51 -18.99 51.72
C ALA A 148 34.76 -20.19 52.34
N ALA A 149 34.05 -20.97 51.52
CA ALA A 149 33.29 -22.15 51.95
C ALA A 149 34.09 -23.46 51.89
N THR A 150 35.32 -23.43 51.36
CA THR A 150 36.21 -24.61 51.30
C THR A 150 37.17 -24.58 52.50
N PRO A 151 37.12 -25.57 53.43
CA PRO A 151 37.94 -25.59 54.64
C PRO A 151 39.44 -25.88 54.40
#